data_AF-H9WJN6-F1
#
_entry.id   AF-H9WJN6-F1
#
_cell.length_a   1.000
_cell.length_b   1.000
_cell.length_c   1.000
_cell.angle_alpha   90.00
_cell.angle_beta   90.00
_cell.angle_gamma   90.00
#
_symmetry.space_group_name_H-M   'P 1'
#
loop_
_entity.id
_entity.type
_entity.pdbx_description
1 polymer ?
#
loop_
_entity_poly.entity_id
_entity_poly.type
_entity_poly.pdbx_seq_one_letter_code
_entity_poly.pdbx_strand_id
1 'polypeptide(L)'
;YISFGSITVINPQQIHELALGIESSQQNFLWVIRPPPGHDDITEFFPAGFAEKTQARGLVVSWCVQLDVLSHPSVAAFMSHCGWNSTLEALSLGVPVLTLGVWTDQTTNSKFLADVWKAGVRMRKGEDGTVGRDE
;
A
#
# COMPACT_ATOMS: atom_id res chain seq x y z
N TYR A 1 4.63 -1.38 -6.11
CA TYR A 1 4.27 -2.51 -5.22
C TYR A 1 3.50 -1.96 -4.03
N ILE A 2 2.43 -2.63 -3.60
CA ILE A 2 1.54 -2.16 -2.52
C ILE A 2 1.32 -3.32 -1.55
N SER A 3 1.67 -3.15 -0.28
CA SER A 3 1.49 -4.16 0.77
C SER A 3 1.44 -3.52 2.15
N PHE A 4 0.44 -3.91 2.95
CA PHE A 4 0.28 -3.43 4.32
C PHE A 4 0.76 -4.44 5.37
N GLY A 5 1.59 -5.40 4.95
CA GLY A 5 2.17 -6.40 5.83
C GLY A 5 1.20 -7.51 6.22
N SER A 6 1.62 -8.34 7.17
CA SER A 6 0.93 -9.58 7.51
C SER A 6 -0.13 -9.45 8.60
N ILE A 7 -0.09 -8.39 9.41
CA ILE A 7 -0.96 -8.25 10.60
C ILE A 7 -1.85 -7.01 10.53
N THR A 8 -1.40 -5.95 9.86
CA THR A 8 -2.16 -4.70 9.76
C THR A 8 -3.48 -4.95 9.03
N VAL A 9 -4.57 -4.55 9.68
CA VAL A 9 -5.90 -4.55 9.08
C VAL A 9 -6.17 -3.16 8.51
N ILE A 10 -6.42 -3.10 7.21
CA ILE A 10 -6.90 -1.88 6.55
C ILE A 10 -8.43 -1.94 6.57
N ASN A 11 -9.06 -0.86 7.03
CA ASN A 11 -10.52 -0.82 7.12
C ASN A 11 -11.15 -0.74 5.70
N PRO A 12 -12.41 -1.19 5.55
CA PRO A 12 -13.13 -1.15 4.26
C PRO A 12 -13.08 0.19 3.53
N GLN A 13 -13.30 1.30 4.24
CA GLN A 13 -13.31 2.64 3.66
C GLN A 13 -11.95 3.01 3.05
N GLN A 14 -10.87 2.68 3.75
CA GLN A 14 -9.51 2.93 3.28
C GLN A 14 -9.16 2.05 2.08
N ILE A 15 -9.61 0.79 2.03
CA ILE A 15 -9.43 -0.08 0.86
C ILE A 15 -10.12 0.54 -0.37
N HIS A 16 -11.34 1.03 -0.18
CA HIS A 16 -12.12 1.66 -1.23
C HIS A 16 -11.42 2.91 -1.80
N GLU A 17 -10.99 3.83 -0.94
CA GLU A 17 -10.27 5.04 -1.35
C GLU A 17 -8.93 4.72 -2.02
N LEU A 18 -8.18 3.73 -1.51
CA LEU A 18 -6.95 3.27 -2.16
C LEU A 18 -7.22 2.71 -3.56
N ALA A 19 -8.26 1.90 -3.73
CA ALA A 19 -8.60 1.35 -5.03
C ALA A 19 -8.98 2.45 -6.04
N LEU A 20 -9.70 3.49 -5.60
CA LEU A 20 -10.01 4.65 -6.43
C LEU A 20 -8.77 5.45 -6.82
N GLY A 21 -7.85 5.69 -5.88
CA GLY A 21 -6.57 6.36 -6.15
C GLY A 21 -5.66 5.55 -7.07
N ILE A 22 -5.59 4.23 -6.87
CA ILE A 22 -4.83 3.33 -7.76
C ILE A 22 -5.43 3.35 -9.18
N GLU A 23 -6.76 3.28 -9.29
CA GLU A 23 -7.46 3.36 -10.57
C GLU A 23 -7.12 4.68 -11.29
N SER A 24 -7.25 5.82 -10.60
CA SER A 24 -7.03 7.17 -11.17
C SER A 24 -5.57 7.44 -11.53
N SER A 25 -4.62 6.88 -10.79
CA SER A 25 -3.17 7.08 -11.01
C SER A 25 -2.68 6.59 -12.38
N GLN A 26 -3.42 5.66 -13.00
CA GLN A 26 -3.04 4.95 -14.23
C GLN A 26 -1.66 4.23 -14.16
N GLN A 27 -1.08 4.08 -12.97
CA GLN A 27 0.21 3.41 -12.78
C GLN A 27 0.06 1.89 -12.78
N ASN A 28 1.11 1.19 -13.18
CA ASN A 28 1.20 -0.26 -13.01
C ASN A 28 1.32 -0.61 -11.52
N PHE A 29 0.62 -1.66 -11.07
CA PHE A 29 0.68 -2.06 -9.67
C PHE A 29 0.62 -3.57 -9.47
N LEU A 30 1.28 -4.00 -8.41
CA LEU A 30 1.05 -5.28 -7.74
C LEU A 30 0.56 -4.95 -6.33
N TRP A 31 -0.66 -5.33 -6.01
CA TRP A 31 -1.29 -5.07 -4.72
C TRP A 31 -1.51 -6.37 -3.96
N VAL A 32 -0.76 -6.52 -2.86
CA VAL A 32 -0.94 -7.60 -1.90
C VAL A 32 -1.94 -7.14 -0.86
N ILE A 33 -3.13 -7.73 -0.89
CA ILE A 33 -4.21 -7.38 0.03
C ILE A 33 -5.11 -8.58 0.30
N ARG A 34 -5.63 -8.63 1.54
CA ARG A 34 -6.54 -9.66 2.01
C ARG A 34 -7.85 -9.00 2.48
N PRO A 35 -8.98 -9.72 2.41
CA PRO A 35 -10.24 -9.24 2.98
C PRO A 35 -10.06 -8.88 4.47
N PRO A 36 -10.71 -7.81 4.96
CA PRO A 36 -10.80 -7.53 6.39
C PRO A 36 -11.44 -8.69 7.17
N PRO A 37 -11.20 -8.81 8.49
CA PRO A 37 -11.84 -9.84 9.31
C PRO A 37 -13.36 -9.86 9.18
N GLY A 38 -13.93 -11.05 8.98
CA GLY A 38 -15.38 -11.22 8.79
C GLY A 38 -15.83 -11.16 7.33
N HIS A 39 -14.90 -11.03 6.37
CA HIS A 39 -15.17 -11.07 4.94
C HIS A 39 -14.27 -12.11 4.26
N ASP A 40 -14.77 -12.70 3.17
CA ASP A 40 -14.05 -13.72 2.40
C ASP A 40 -13.54 -13.19 1.05
N ASP A 41 -14.11 -12.10 0.55
CA ASP A 41 -13.79 -11.52 -0.75
C ASP A 41 -13.34 -10.05 -0.61
N ILE A 42 -12.13 -9.77 -1.11
CA ILE A 42 -11.55 -8.42 -1.09
C ILE A 42 -12.24 -7.50 -2.11
N THR A 43 -12.85 -8.07 -3.15
CA THR A 43 -13.48 -7.31 -4.23
C THR A 43 -14.76 -6.60 -3.78
N GLU A 44 -15.37 -7.02 -2.66
CA GLU A 44 -16.51 -6.35 -2.01
C GLU A 44 -16.21 -4.88 -1.66
N PHE A 45 -14.93 -4.53 -1.51
CA PHE A 45 -14.48 -3.20 -1.10
C PHE A 45 -13.98 -2.34 -2.26
N PHE A 46 -13.87 -2.91 -3.46
CA PHE A 46 -13.41 -2.18 -4.64
C PHE A 46 -14.54 -1.36 -5.27
N PRO A 47 -14.23 -0.23 -5.94
CA PRO A 47 -15.21 0.50 -6.71
C PRO A 47 -15.71 -0.35 -7.89
N ALA A 48 -16.94 -0.08 -8.33
CA ALA A 48 -17.52 -0.78 -9.46
C ALA A 48 -16.63 -0.68 -10.71
N GLY A 49 -16.35 -1.83 -11.31
CA GLY A 49 -15.53 -1.93 -12.51
C GLY A 49 -14.01 -1.88 -12.28
N PHE A 50 -13.53 -1.91 -11.03
CA PHE A 50 -12.10 -1.78 -10.71
C PHE A 50 -11.26 -2.81 -11.47
N ALA A 51 -11.66 -4.09 -11.46
CA ALA A 51 -10.92 -5.17 -12.11
C ALA A 51 -10.82 -4.94 -13.62
N GLU A 52 -11.93 -4.63 -14.29
CA GLU A 52 -12.00 -4.39 -15.73
C GLU A 52 -11.19 -3.16 -16.13
N LYS A 53 -11.25 -2.09 -15.34
CA LYS A 53 -10.52 -0.85 -15.60
C LYS A 53 -9.03 -0.99 -15.38
N THR A 54 -8.58 -1.94 -14.55
CA THR A 54 -7.17 -2.13 -14.17
C THR A 54 -6.50 -3.34 -14.82
N GLN A 55 -7.25 -4.23 -15.47
CA GLN A 55 -6.80 -5.55 -15.95
C GLN A 55 -5.49 -5.56 -16.75
N ALA A 56 -5.18 -4.49 -17.49
CA ALA A 56 -3.98 -4.40 -18.32
C ALA A 56 -2.71 -3.94 -17.56
N ARG A 57 -2.85 -3.43 -16.33
CA ARG A 57 -1.77 -2.79 -15.56
C ARG A 57 -1.68 -3.25 -14.09
N GLY A 58 -2.70 -3.94 -13.61
CA GLY A 58 -2.88 -4.29 -12.21
C GLY A 58 -2.88 -5.78 -11.97
N LEU A 59 -2.25 -6.19 -10.88
CA LEU A 59 -2.37 -7.54 -10.33
C LEU A 59 -2.69 -7.44 -8.84
N VAL A 60 -3.76 -8.11 -8.41
CA VAL A 60 -4.17 -8.21 -7.01
C VAL A 60 -3.96 -9.64 -6.54
N VAL A 61 -3.22 -9.83 -5.44
CA VAL A 61 -2.94 -11.15 -4.86
C VAL A 61 -3.07 -11.09 -3.34
N SER A 62 -3.31 -12.23 -2.70
CA SER A 62 -3.40 -12.32 -1.24
C SER A 62 -2.03 -12.38 -0.55
N TRP A 63 -1.00 -12.86 -1.27
CA TRP A 63 0.34 -13.03 -0.74
C TRP A 63 1.38 -13.09 -1.87
N CYS A 64 2.62 -12.69 -1.57
CA CYS A 64 3.79 -12.88 -2.43
C CYS A 64 5.07 -12.97 -1.59
N VAL A 65 6.17 -13.40 -2.21
CA VAL A 65 7.53 -13.26 -1.64
C VAL A 65 7.94 -11.79 -1.77
N GLN A 66 7.69 -10.99 -0.74
CA GLN A 66 7.88 -9.53 -0.77
C GLN A 66 9.31 -9.13 -1.16
N LEU A 67 10.33 -9.83 -0.66
CA LEU A 67 11.73 -9.52 -0.97
C LEU A 67 12.06 -9.73 -2.46
N ASP A 68 11.52 -10.79 -3.08
CA ASP A 68 11.70 -11.05 -4.52
C ASP A 68 11.00 -9.96 -5.35
N VAL A 69 9.83 -9.50 -4.91
CA VAL A 69 9.12 -8.39 -5.57
C VAL A 69 9.91 -7.10 -5.43
N LEU A 70 10.34 -6.73 -4.22
CA LEU A 70 11.06 -5.48 -3.96
C LEU A 70 12.43 -5.44 -4.66
N SER A 71 13.08 -6.60 -4.84
CA SER A 71 14.37 -6.68 -5.54
C SER A 71 14.24 -6.67 -7.06
N HIS A 72 13.03 -6.79 -7.59
CA HIS A 72 12.80 -6.79 -9.03
C HIS A 72 12.97 -5.38 -9.63
N PRO A 73 13.75 -5.21 -10.72
CA PRO A 73 14.06 -3.89 -11.28
C PRO A 73 12.85 -3.10 -11.80
N SER A 74 11.74 -3.78 -12.10
CA SER A 74 10.48 -3.10 -12.49
C SER A 74 9.74 -2.43 -11.33
N VAL A 75 10.14 -2.64 -10.07
CA VAL A 75 9.50 -1.99 -8.91
C VAL A 75 10.09 -0.60 -8.71
N ALA A 76 9.29 0.41 -9.07
CA ALA A 76 9.68 1.82 -8.93
C ALA A 76 9.45 2.38 -7.53
N ALA A 77 8.45 1.87 -6.80
CA ALA A 77 8.08 2.36 -5.47
C ALA A 77 7.29 1.31 -4.68
N PHE A 78 7.30 1.49 -3.36
CA PHE A 78 6.58 0.64 -2.41
C PHE A 78 5.60 1.45 -1.55
N MET A 79 4.30 1.21 -1.69
CA MET A 79 3.32 1.70 -0.74
C MET A 79 3.20 0.74 0.45
N SER A 80 3.53 1.24 1.65
CA SER A 80 3.75 0.40 2.83
C SER A 80 3.10 0.97 4.09
N HIS A 81 2.58 0.06 4.90
CA HIS A 81 2.22 0.33 6.30
C HIS A 81 3.40 0.74 7.19
N CYS A 82 4.65 0.61 6.73
CA CYS A 82 5.86 0.97 7.49
C CYS A 82 6.13 0.10 8.73
N GLY A 83 5.72 -1.17 8.71
CA GLY A 83 6.27 -2.15 9.65
C GLY A 83 7.79 -2.26 9.52
N TRP A 84 8.49 -2.53 10.63
CA TRP A 84 9.95 -2.41 10.67
C TRP A 84 10.67 -3.32 9.66
N ASN A 85 10.24 -4.58 9.52
CA ASN A 85 10.83 -5.50 8.54
C ASN A 85 10.67 -4.98 7.11
N SER A 86 9.47 -4.55 6.73
CA SER A 86 9.21 -4.00 5.40
C SER A 86 9.95 -2.68 5.16
N THR A 87 10.17 -1.89 6.21
CA THR A 87 10.99 -0.67 6.16
C THR A 87 12.46 -1.02 5.87
N LEU A 88 13.01 -2.01 6.57
CA LEU A 88 14.39 -2.47 6.36
C LEU A 88 14.60 -3.05 4.96
N GLU A 89 13.67 -3.86 4.45
CA GLU A 89 13.75 -4.42 3.09
C GLU A 89 13.75 -3.30 2.04
N ALA A 90 12.84 -2.32 2.15
CA ALA A 90 12.76 -1.20 1.21
C ALA A 90 14.05 -0.37 1.21
N LEU A 91 14.55 -0.01 2.39
CA LEU A 91 15.78 0.76 2.53
C LEU A 91 17.01 0.00 2.01
N SER A 92 17.10 -1.30 2.29
CA SER A 92 18.22 -2.14 1.86
C SER A 92 18.29 -2.29 0.34
N LEU A 93 17.13 -2.25 -0.32
CA LEU A 93 17.00 -2.36 -1.77
C LEU A 93 16.91 -1.00 -2.49
N GLY A 94 16.96 0.11 -1.73
CA GLY A 94 16.87 1.46 -2.30
C GLY A 94 15.52 1.77 -2.95
N VAL A 95 14.44 1.12 -2.52
CA VAL A 95 13.09 1.32 -3.06
C VAL A 95 12.40 2.46 -2.30
N PRO A 96 11.99 3.56 -2.98
CA PRO A 96 11.31 4.67 -2.31
C PRO A 96 9.93 4.25 -1.80
N VAL A 97 9.54 4.81 -0.64
CA VAL A 97 8.34 4.36 0.08
C VAL A 97 7.23 5.41 0.09
N LEU A 98 6.02 5.05 -0.36
CA LEU A 98 4.79 5.78 -0.05
C LEU A 98 4.26 5.28 1.29
N THR A 99 4.33 6.09 2.33
CA THR A 99 4.10 5.63 3.70
C THR A 99 2.64 5.84 4.13
N LEU A 100 2.01 4.79 4.65
CA LEU A 100 0.71 4.80 5.31
C LEU A 100 0.83 4.16 6.70
N GLY A 101 1.39 4.86 7.69
CA GLY A 101 1.48 4.29 9.04
C GLY A 101 0.09 4.03 9.64
N VAL A 102 -0.19 2.81 10.09
CA VAL A 102 -1.54 2.42 10.58
C VAL A 102 -1.58 2.32 12.10
N TRP A 103 -0.72 1.48 12.69
CA TRP A 103 -0.77 1.15 14.13
C TRP A 103 0.64 0.98 14.72
N THR A 104 0.74 0.94 16.05
CA THR A 104 2.00 0.74 16.80
C THR A 104 3.08 1.79 16.48
N ASP A 105 4.29 1.35 16.19
CA ASP A 105 5.46 2.09 15.78
C ASP A 105 5.42 2.58 14.33
N GLN A 106 4.44 2.15 13.52
CA GLN A 106 4.41 2.43 12.08
C GLN A 106 4.27 3.91 11.73
N THR A 107 3.56 4.67 12.56
CA THR A 107 3.45 6.13 12.38
C THR A 107 4.79 6.82 12.62
N THR A 108 5.55 6.35 13.61
CA THR A 108 6.92 6.78 13.85
C THR A 108 7.83 6.39 12.70
N ASN A 109 7.80 5.13 12.25
CA ASN A 109 8.59 4.65 11.11
C ASN A 109 8.29 5.44 9.83
N SER A 110 7.00 5.72 9.56
CA SER A 110 6.54 6.57 8.46
C SER A 110 7.13 7.99 8.55
N LYS A 111 7.15 8.59 9.74
CA LYS A 111 7.79 9.89 9.98
C LYS A 111 9.30 9.83 9.71
N PHE A 112 10.00 8.80 10.15
CA PHE A 112 11.43 8.65 9.88
C PHE A 112 11.72 8.48 8.39
N LEU A 113 10.99 7.60 7.69
CA LEU A 113 11.11 7.39 6.26
C LEU A 113 10.92 8.68 5.45
N ALA A 114 9.85 9.43 5.72
CA ALA A 114 9.51 10.61 4.94
C ALA A 114 10.25 11.88 5.39
N ASP A 115 10.26 12.15 6.69
CA ASP A 115 10.68 13.46 7.21
C ASP A 115 12.17 13.48 7.57
N VAL A 116 12.76 12.35 7.99
CA VAL A 116 14.14 12.28 8.48
C VAL A 116 15.10 11.73 7.44
N TRP A 117 14.87 10.50 6.96
CA TRP A 117 15.75 9.81 6.01
C TRP A 117 15.52 10.23 4.56
N LYS A 118 14.39 10.89 4.27
CA LYS A 118 14.02 11.33 2.91
C LYS A 118 14.01 10.18 1.90
N ALA A 119 13.63 8.99 2.37
CA ALA A 119 13.53 7.77 1.57
C ALA A 119 12.08 7.47 1.11
N GLY A 120 11.15 8.40 1.36
CA GLY A 120 9.75 8.21 1.04
C GLY A 120 8.93 9.48 1.15
N VAL A 121 7.64 9.35 0.86
CA VAL A 121 6.62 10.40 0.98
C VAL A 121 5.50 9.90 1.86
N ARG A 122 5.07 10.73 2.82
CA ARG A 122 3.95 10.40 3.69
C ARG A 122 2.63 10.89 3.11
N MET A 123 1.72 9.95 2.87
CA MET A 123 0.36 10.27 2.47
C MET A 123 -0.36 10.98 3.60
N ARG A 124 -1.10 12.05 3.26
CA ARG A 124 -1.90 12.81 4.21
C ARG A 124 -3.21 12.08 4.48
N LYS A 125 -3.55 12.02 5.76
CA LYS A 125 -4.84 11.52 6.23
C LYS A 125 -5.80 12.70 6.39
N GLY A 126 -7.06 12.50 6.01
CA GLY A 126 -8.16 13.41 6.31
C GLY A 126 -8.51 13.40 7.80
N GLU A 127 -9.52 14.19 8.16
CA GLU A 127 -9.99 14.32 9.55
C GLU A 127 -10.49 13.00 10.15
N ASP A 128 -11.02 12.11 9.30
CA ASP A 128 -11.50 10.78 9.67
C ASP A 128 -10.36 9.75 9.79
N GLY A 129 -9.12 10.15 9.53
CA GLY A 129 -7.94 9.27 9.55
C GLY A 129 -7.73 8.46 8.26
N THR A 130 -8.55 8.66 7.24
CA THR A 130 -8.46 7.98 5.93
C THR A 130 -7.59 8.79 4.97
N VAL A 131 -6.76 8.11 4.18
CA VAL A 131 -6.11 8.68 2.99
C VAL A 131 -7.12 8.65 1.85
N GLY A 132 -7.52 9.81 1.36
CA GLY A 132 -8.48 9.94 0.26
C GLY A 132 -7.84 9.68 -1.11
N ARG A 133 -8.66 9.32 -2.11
CA ARG A 133 -8.24 9.00 -3.48
C ARG A 133 -7.47 10.11 -4.23
N ASP A 134 -7.59 11.35 -3.78
CA ASP A 134 -6.96 12.53 -4.41
C ASP A 134 -5.56 12.82 -3.85
N GLU A 135 -5.13 12.07 -2.83
CA GLU A 135 -3.78 12.11 -2.25
C GLU A 135 -2.79 11.27 -3.06
#